data_AF-A0A318U8N8-F1
#
_entry.id   AF-A0A318U8N8-F1
#
_cell.length_a   1.000
_cell.length_b   1.000
_cell.length_c   1.000
_cell.angle_alpha   90.00
_cell.angle_beta   90.00
_cell.angle_gamma   90.00
#
_symmetry.space_group_name_H-M   'P 1'
#
loop_
_entity.id
_entity.type
_entity.pdbx_description
1 polymer ?
#
loop_
_entity_poly.entity_id
_entity_poly.type
_entity_poly.pdbx_seq_one_letter_code
_entity_poly.pdbx_strand_id
1 'polypeptide(L)'
;KRDISSPNYSHIHDALKERNLDNFVSRTNYIRQSKGYNIGVEYFFNNYKSSSVKQIQVTTTKDNEASNAIKIEFNEEVKDLKPGNFNITNALIREVKHDDKTYTLYLDHFKSIGDVEVKLESIKRKDYKFILSGNNTFKFKTEIKEPKAEVKVLGDGKIEVKTDDKDLEYNFNNNDWQDLPKNKIIDKITAGNLYIRFKNNSGLITSEIKTINIKKHNIYANQLKVIGRTIIGVDQTMEYKLKDSNNWISIDKNKLTVSTPGTYEIRVKSTNDGISSDSEIVVIH
;
A
#
# COMPACT_ATOMS: atom_id res chain seq x y z
N LYS A 1 -38.17 -1.12 -23.59
CA LYS A 1 -37.93 0.14 -22.86
C LYS A 1 -36.85 -0.14 -21.83
N ARG A 2 -35.61 0.37 -22.00
CA ARG A 2 -34.63 0.33 -20.91
C ARG A 2 -35.11 1.33 -19.85
N ASP A 3 -35.34 0.85 -18.65
CA ASP A 3 -35.71 1.66 -17.51
C ASP A 3 -34.47 2.47 -17.09
N ILE A 4 -34.40 3.73 -17.51
CA ILE A 4 -33.32 4.63 -17.10
C ILE A 4 -33.77 5.21 -15.76
N SER A 5 -33.43 4.53 -14.67
CA SER A 5 -33.61 5.07 -13.33
C SER A 5 -32.98 6.45 -13.26
N SER A 6 -33.76 7.47 -12.89
CA SER A 6 -33.23 8.82 -12.73
C SER A 6 -32.06 8.81 -11.75
N PRO A 7 -30.93 9.47 -12.04
CA PRO A 7 -29.78 9.44 -11.15
C PRO A 7 -30.15 9.97 -9.76
N ASN A 8 -29.71 9.29 -8.70
CA ASN A 8 -29.98 9.69 -7.33
C ASN A 8 -28.99 10.77 -6.87
N TYR A 9 -29.47 12.00 -6.74
CA TYR A 9 -28.69 13.17 -6.30
C TYR A 9 -28.91 13.54 -4.82
N SER A 10 -29.48 12.64 -3.99
CA SER A 10 -29.79 12.93 -2.58
C SER A 10 -28.58 13.43 -1.78
N HIS A 11 -27.41 12.83 -2.01
CA HIS A 11 -26.15 13.22 -1.36
C HIS A 11 -25.77 14.69 -1.62
N ILE A 12 -26.13 15.27 -2.76
CA ILE A 12 -25.90 16.70 -3.04
C ILE A 12 -26.85 17.56 -2.21
N HIS A 13 -28.12 17.16 -2.13
CA HIS A 13 -29.14 17.86 -1.34
C HIS A 13 -28.79 17.85 0.15
N ASP A 14 -28.39 16.70 0.67
CA ASP A 14 -27.96 16.55 2.06
C ASP A 14 -26.76 17.46 2.36
N ALA A 15 -25.77 17.50 1.46
CA ALA A 15 -24.60 18.36 1.56
C ALA A 15 -24.92 19.88 1.46
N LEU A 16 -26.01 20.27 0.78
CA LEU A 16 -26.49 21.65 0.73
C LEU A 16 -27.23 22.02 2.03
N LYS A 17 -28.09 21.14 2.54
CA LYS A 17 -28.81 21.31 3.81
C LYS A 17 -27.86 21.42 5.00
N GLU A 18 -26.87 20.53 5.07
CA GLU A 18 -25.83 20.55 6.12
C GLU A 18 -25.11 21.91 6.20
N ARG A 19 -25.05 22.65 5.09
CA ARG A 19 -24.41 23.96 4.97
C ARG A 19 -25.38 25.14 4.93
N ASN A 20 -26.67 24.92 5.21
CA ASN A 20 -27.73 25.92 5.11
C ASN A 20 -27.70 26.65 3.75
N LEU A 21 -27.53 25.89 2.66
CA LEU A 21 -27.47 26.39 1.28
C LEU A 21 -28.74 26.08 0.48
N ASP A 22 -29.61 25.21 0.99
CA ASP A 22 -30.87 24.79 0.35
C ASP A 22 -31.79 25.98 0.02
N ASN A 23 -31.81 27.02 0.85
CA ASN A 23 -32.58 28.25 0.60
C ASN A 23 -31.98 29.16 -0.50
N PHE A 24 -30.73 28.92 -0.89
CA PHE A 24 -29.99 29.74 -1.87
C PHE A 24 -29.76 29.03 -3.20
N VAL A 25 -30.24 27.79 -3.30
CA VAL A 25 -30.06 26.94 -4.48
C VAL A 25 -31.41 26.60 -5.07
N SER A 26 -31.64 27.02 -6.31
CA SER A 26 -32.73 26.47 -7.12
C SER A 26 -32.20 25.34 -8.01
N ARG A 27 -33.02 24.31 -8.23
CA ARG A 27 -32.66 23.12 -9.00
C ARG A 27 -33.56 23.00 -10.21
N THR A 28 -32.97 22.74 -11.37
CA THR A 28 -33.70 22.28 -12.56
C THR A 28 -33.13 20.94 -13.02
N ASN A 29 -34.02 20.01 -13.37
CA ASN A 29 -33.62 18.78 -14.06
C ASN A 29 -33.79 18.99 -15.56
N TYR A 30 -32.85 18.52 -16.36
CA TYR A 30 -32.95 18.63 -17.81
C TYR A 30 -32.45 17.37 -18.51
N ILE A 31 -32.93 17.17 -19.73
CA ILE A 31 -32.49 16.10 -20.63
C ILE A 31 -31.81 16.77 -21.82
N ARG A 32 -30.50 16.57 -21.99
CA ARG A 32 -29.80 17.02 -23.20
C ARG A 32 -29.90 15.94 -24.27
N GLN A 33 -30.65 16.22 -25.34
CA GLN A 33 -30.74 15.35 -26.51
C GLN A 33 -29.55 15.62 -27.44
N SER A 34 -28.42 14.95 -27.21
CA SER A 34 -27.33 14.91 -28.18
C SER A 34 -26.72 13.51 -28.21
N LYS A 35 -27.06 12.73 -29.26
CA LYS A 35 -26.62 11.34 -29.48
C LYS A 35 -26.68 10.43 -28.23
N GLY A 36 -27.77 10.53 -27.47
CA GLY A 36 -28.03 9.77 -26.24
C GLY A 36 -28.97 10.54 -25.31
N TYR A 37 -29.57 9.85 -24.33
CA TYR A 37 -30.33 10.49 -23.24
C TYR A 37 -29.39 10.75 -22.06
N ASN A 38 -28.70 11.89 -22.06
CA ASN A 38 -27.95 12.34 -20.89
C ASN A 38 -28.90 13.10 -19.96
N ILE A 39 -29.17 12.53 -18.79
CA ILE A 39 -29.95 13.18 -17.72
C ILE A 39 -28.97 14.02 -16.90
N GLY A 40 -29.22 15.33 -16.83
CA GLY A 40 -28.42 16.29 -16.07
C GLY A 40 -29.23 16.98 -14.98
N VAL A 41 -28.54 17.45 -13.96
CA VAL A 41 -29.08 18.35 -12.94
C VAL A 41 -28.28 19.66 -12.98
N GLU A 42 -28.98 20.79 -13.02
CA GLU A 42 -28.41 22.12 -12.92
C GLU A 42 -28.82 22.75 -11.59
N TYR A 43 -27.85 23.35 -10.90
CA TYR A 43 -28.05 24.07 -9.64
C TYR A 43 -27.71 25.54 -9.87
N PHE A 44 -28.66 26.43 -9.59
CA PHE A 44 -28.47 27.87 -9.68
C PHE A 44 -28.38 28.44 -8.27
N PHE A 45 -27.25 29.10 -7.99
CA PHE A 45 -27.01 29.76 -6.72
C PHE A 45 -27.45 31.23 -6.85
N ASN A 46 -28.44 31.64 -6.08
CA ASN A 46 -28.87 33.02 -6.04
C ASN A 46 -27.76 33.89 -5.40
N ASN A 47 -27.65 35.16 -5.81
CA ASN A 47 -26.69 36.10 -5.24
C ASN A 47 -26.95 36.29 -3.74
N TYR A 48 -26.16 35.59 -2.92
CA TYR A 48 -26.20 35.71 -1.47
C TYR A 48 -25.29 36.87 -1.04
N LYS A 49 -25.88 37.97 -0.57
CA LYS A 49 -25.16 39.00 0.18
C LYS A 49 -25.03 38.53 1.63
N SER A 50 -23.93 37.84 1.94
CA SER A 50 -23.63 37.44 3.32
C SER A 50 -23.48 38.69 4.20
N SER A 51 -24.26 38.76 5.28
CA SER A 51 -24.29 39.90 6.21
C SER A 51 -23.21 39.82 7.30
N SER A 52 -22.51 38.69 7.45
CA SER A 52 -21.42 38.56 8.43
C SER A 52 -20.42 37.48 8.01
N VAL A 53 -19.27 37.89 7.46
CA VAL A 53 -18.13 36.99 7.20
C VAL A 53 -17.24 36.95 8.44
N LYS A 54 -17.07 35.76 9.04
CA LYS A 54 -16.21 35.56 10.21
C LYS A 54 -14.75 35.54 9.78
N GLN A 55 -13.92 36.35 10.44
CA GLN A 55 -12.49 36.42 10.13
C GLN A 55 -11.70 35.48 11.05
N ILE A 56 -10.96 34.54 10.44
CA ILE A 56 -10.13 33.56 11.15
C ILE A 56 -8.67 33.91 10.93
N GLN A 57 -7.93 34.12 12.01
CA GLN A 57 -6.48 34.23 11.93
C GLN A 57 -5.89 32.83 11.85
N VAL A 58 -4.99 32.62 10.90
CA VAL A 58 -4.37 31.33 10.63
C VAL A 58 -2.87 31.44 10.83
N THR A 59 -2.34 30.55 11.65
CA THR A 59 -0.90 30.32 11.81
C THR A 59 -0.57 28.96 11.20
N THR A 60 0.53 28.91 10.44
CA THR A 60 0.99 27.68 9.80
C THR A 60 2.38 27.32 10.25
N THR A 61 2.61 26.03 10.52
CA THR A 61 3.93 25.48 10.80
C THR A 61 4.12 24.18 10.02
N LYS A 62 5.37 23.84 9.72
CA LYS A 62 5.71 22.50 9.22
C LYS A 62 5.58 21.55 10.40
N ASP A 63 4.71 20.55 10.28
CA ASP A 63 4.69 19.45 11.25
C ASP A 63 5.96 18.64 11.05
N ASN A 64 6.54 18.12 12.13
CA ASN A 64 7.87 17.51 12.22
C ASN A 64 8.37 16.86 10.91
N GLU A 65 9.67 16.98 10.60
CA GLU A 65 10.23 16.62 9.28
C GLU A 65 9.85 15.21 8.77
N ALA A 66 9.59 14.27 9.67
CA ALA A 66 9.22 12.89 9.37
C ALA A 66 7.73 12.68 8.95
N SER A 67 6.90 13.72 8.86
CA SER A 67 5.45 13.55 8.63
C SER A 67 4.94 14.01 7.26
N ASN A 68 5.76 14.72 6.48
CA ASN A 68 5.34 15.44 5.27
C ASN A 68 4.02 16.19 5.47
N ALA A 69 3.90 16.92 6.58
CA ALA A 69 2.66 17.58 6.93
C ALA A 69 2.82 19.06 7.26
N ILE A 70 1.73 19.80 7.04
CA ILE A 70 1.59 21.21 7.43
C ILE A 70 0.55 21.27 8.54
N LYS A 71 0.94 21.81 9.68
CA LYS A 71 0.03 22.10 10.80
C LYS A 71 -0.54 23.51 10.62
N ILE A 72 -1.84 23.61 10.78
CA ILE A 72 -2.63 24.84 10.63
C ILE A 72 -3.37 25.06 11.94
N GLU A 73 -3.14 26.19 12.58
CA GLU A 73 -3.81 26.57 13.83
C GLU A 73 -4.67 27.80 13.59
N PHE A 74 -5.92 27.73 14.05
CA PHE A 74 -6.87 28.84 14.02
C PHE A 74 -6.97 29.51 15.38
N ASN A 75 -7.25 30.82 15.39
CA ASN A 75 -7.56 31.52 16.64
C ASN A 75 -8.86 31.03 17.32
N GLU A 76 -9.74 30.40 16.55
CA GLU A 76 -11.01 29.82 17.01
C GLU A 76 -11.37 28.56 16.22
N GLU A 77 -12.18 27.69 16.83
CA GLU A 77 -12.56 26.41 16.21
C GLU A 77 -13.40 26.64 14.94
N VAL A 78 -13.01 25.96 13.86
CA VAL A 78 -13.77 25.86 12.62
C VAL A 78 -13.85 24.39 12.26
N LYS A 79 -15.06 23.82 12.27
CA LYS A 79 -15.28 22.38 12.01
C LYS A 79 -15.33 22.08 10.52
N ASP A 80 -15.48 20.81 10.15
CA ASP A 80 -15.81 20.31 8.80
C ASP A 80 -14.94 20.81 7.63
N LEU A 81 -13.67 21.15 7.86
CA LEU A 81 -12.73 21.35 6.76
C LEU A 81 -12.22 20.00 6.27
N LYS A 82 -12.29 19.80 4.96
CA LYS A 82 -11.86 18.59 4.23
C LYS A 82 -10.68 18.97 3.31
N PRO A 83 -9.94 18.01 2.74
CA PRO A 83 -8.82 18.30 1.83
C PRO A 83 -9.11 19.39 0.79
N GLY A 84 -10.28 19.34 0.13
CA GLY A 84 -10.68 20.33 -0.89
C GLY A 84 -10.94 21.76 -0.39
N ASN A 85 -10.95 21.99 0.92
CA ASN A 85 -11.05 23.34 1.48
C ASN A 85 -9.69 24.06 1.50
N PHE A 86 -8.58 23.34 1.39
CA PHE A 86 -7.24 23.89 1.45
C PHE A 86 -6.64 23.89 0.04
N ASN A 87 -6.23 25.06 -0.43
CA ASN A 87 -5.54 25.19 -1.72
C ASN A 87 -4.04 25.25 -1.45
N ILE A 88 -3.31 24.26 -1.93
CA ILE A 88 -1.85 24.17 -1.81
C ILE A 88 -1.19 24.06 -3.18
N THR A 89 0.09 24.44 -3.27
CA THR A 89 0.90 24.28 -4.48
C THR A 89 1.86 23.10 -4.37
N ASN A 90 2.23 22.54 -5.52
CA ASN A 90 3.33 21.57 -5.69
C ASN A 90 3.22 20.24 -4.90
N ALA A 91 2.09 19.95 -4.29
CA ALA A 91 1.74 18.67 -3.65
C ALA A 91 0.22 18.49 -3.64
N LEU A 92 -0.25 17.28 -3.33
CA LEU A 92 -1.65 16.98 -3.05
C LEU A 92 -1.85 16.71 -1.55
N ILE A 93 -3.10 16.86 -1.08
CA ILE A 93 -3.47 16.59 0.32
C ILE A 93 -4.10 15.20 0.37
N ARG A 94 -3.38 14.26 1.00
CA ARG A 94 -3.81 12.88 1.20
C ARG A 94 -4.89 12.78 2.26
N GLU A 95 -4.66 13.42 3.40
CA GLU A 95 -5.49 13.33 4.59
C GLU A 95 -5.46 14.66 5.35
N VAL A 96 -6.58 14.97 6.00
CA VAL A 96 -6.69 16.08 6.94
C VAL A 96 -7.15 15.52 8.27
N LYS A 97 -6.36 15.73 9.33
CA LYS A 97 -6.75 15.43 10.70
C LYS A 97 -7.12 16.73 11.42
N HIS A 98 -8.17 16.68 12.22
CA HIS A 98 -8.71 17.81 12.96
C HIS A 98 -8.65 17.50 14.45
N ASP A 99 -8.09 18.43 15.22
CA ASP A 99 -8.05 18.39 16.68
C ASP A 99 -8.28 19.82 17.22
N ASP A 100 -9.48 20.07 17.75
CA ASP A 100 -9.93 21.39 18.25
C ASP A 100 -9.70 22.55 17.25
N LYS A 101 -8.72 23.42 17.47
CA LYS A 101 -8.42 24.55 16.58
C LYS A 101 -7.37 24.24 15.52
N THR A 102 -6.88 23.00 15.51
CA THR A 102 -5.74 22.58 14.70
C THR A 102 -6.19 21.64 13.59
N TYR A 103 -5.65 21.86 12.40
CA TYR A 103 -5.69 20.93 11.28
C TYR A 103 -4.29 20.52 10.87
N THR A 104 -4.07 19.22 10.69
CA THR A 104 -2.82 18.69 10.11
C THR A 104 -3.10 18.17 8.71
N LEU A 105 -2.48 18.80 7.71
CA LEU A 105 -2.55 18.39 6.31
C LEU A 105 -1.40 17.44 6.01
N TYR A 106 -1.69 16.16 5.77
CA TYR A 106 -0.70 15.19 5.31
C TYR A 106 -0.60 15.25 3.79
N LEU A 107 0.61 15.48 3.29
CA LEU A 107 0.87 15.73 1.87
C LEU A 107 1.38 14.49 1.16
N ASP A 108 1.08 14.38 -0.13
CA ASP A 108 1.62 13.38 -1.06
C ASP A 108 1.76 13.93 -2.49
N HIS A 109 2.15 13.08 -3.44
CA HIS A 109 2.23 13.41 -4.88
C HIS A 109 2.88 14.76 -5.18
N PHE A 110 4.10 14.97 -4.66
CA PHE A 110 4.82 16.22 -4.87
C PHE A 110 5.22 16.36 -6.33
N LYS A 111 5.29 17.62 -6.79
CA LYS A 111 5.48 17.95 -8.20
C LYS A 111 6.82 17.48 -8.79
N SER A 112 7.87 17.35 -7.96
CA SER A 112 9.21 16.97 -8.39
C SER A 112 9.97 16.26 -7.27
N ILE A 113 11.14 15.71 -7.62
CA ILE A 113 12.13 15.14 -6.69
C ILE A 113 13.13 16.25 -6.27
N GLY A 114 13.70 16.16 -5.06
CA GLY A 114 14.57 17.17 -4.44
C GLY A 114 13.85 18.10 -3.46
N ASP A 115 14.36 19.32 -3.30
CA ASP A 115 13.72 20.32 -2.44
C ASP A 115 12.48 20.91 -3.14
N VAL A 116 11.31 20.69 -2.56
CA VAL A 116 10.02 21.19 -3.07
C VAL A 116 9.44 22.20 -2.10
N GLU A 117 9.17 23.40 -2.59
CA GLU A 117 8.44 24.43 -1.85
C GLU A 117 6.93 24.24 -2.04
N VAL A 118 6.24 23.90 -0.94
CA VAL A 118 4.78 23.81 -0.88
C VAL A 118 4.25 25.04 -0.16
N LYS A 119 3.29 25.73 -0.78
CA LYS A 119 2.64 26.90 -0.22
C LYS A 119 1.16 26.63 0.04
N LEU A 120 0.67 26.97 1.23
CA LEU A 120 -0.77 27.09 1.49
C LEU A 120 -1.26 28.42 0.93
N GLU A 121 -1.96 28.40 -0.21
CA GLU A 121 -2.41 29.61 -0.90
C GLU A 121 -3.65 30.22 -0.26
N SER A 122 -4.61 29.38 0.11
CA SER A 122 -5.85 29.83 0.75
C SER A 122 -6.61 28.68 1.39
N ILE A 123 -7.46 29.02 2.35
CA ILE A 123 -8.48 28.13 2.91
C ILE A 123 -9.84 28.70 2.50
N LYS A 124 -10.74 27.84 2.02
CA LYS A 124 -12.05 28.24 1.51
C LYS A 124 -13.16 27.50 2.26
N ARG A 125 -14.00 28.26 2.96
CA ARG A 125 -15.25 27.79 3.58
C ARG A 125 -16.26 28.92 3.51
N LYS A 126 -17.52 28.58 3.21
CA LYS A 126 -18.64 29.54 3.20
C LYS A 126 -18.71 30.26 4.54
N ASP A 127 -18.97 31.57 4.54
CA ASP A 127 -19.10 32.45 5.71
C ASP A 127 -17.81 32.72 6.51
N TYR A 128 -16.66 32.19 6.07
CA TYR A 128 -15.36 32.45 6.69
C TYR A 128 -14.40 33.14 5.72
N LYS A 129 -13.62 34.07 6.25
CA LYS A 129 -12.44 34.64 5.61
C LYS A 129 -11.21 34.27 6.43
N PHE A 130 -10.39 33.39 5.90
CA PHE A 130 -9.14 32.98 6.52
C PHE A 130 -8.04 33.96 6.16
N ILE A 131 -7.38 34.48 7.19
CA ILE A 131 -6.27 35.43 7.08
C ILE A 131 -5.01 34.65 7.42
N LEU A 132 -4.26 34.28 6.38
CA LEU A 132 -2.97 33.62 6.53
C LEU A 132 -1.96 34.64 7.06
N SER A 133 -1.51 34.45 8.30
CA SER A 133 -0.53 35.31 8.96
C SER A 133 0.84 34.62 8.95
N GLY A 134 1.91 35.35 8.58
CA GLY A 134 3.28 34.83 8.59
C GLY A 134 3.68 33.97 7.38
N ASN A 135 4.62 33.05 7.60
CA ASN A 135 5.14 32.17 6.53
C ASN A 135 4.19 30.98 6.28
N ASN A 136 3.70 30.89 5.05
CA ASN A 136 2.83 29.83 4.55
C ASN A 136 3.50 28.94 3.50
N THR A 137 4.83 29.08 3.30
CA THR A 137 5.63 28.27 2.39
C THR A 137 6.61 27.42 3.18
N PHE A 138 6.62 26.11 2.90
CA PHE A 138 7.46 25.14 3.58
C PHE A 138 8.24 24.29 2.57
N LYS A 139 9.52 24.05 2.88
CA LYS A 139 10.37 23.16 2.09
C LYS A 139 10.21 21.73 2.55
N PHE A 140 9.93 20.85 1.62
CA PHE A 140 9.90 19.41 1.80
C PHE A 140 10.97 18.78 0.93
N LYS A 141 11.75 17.87 1.51
CA LYS A 141 12.73 17.12 0.75
C LYS A 141 12.07 15.86 0.24
N THR A 142 11.97 15.76 -1.08
CA THR A 142 11.47 14.60 -1.79
C THR A 142 12.68 13.80 -2.30
N GLU A 143 12.68 12.50 -2.09
CA GLU A 143 13.67 11.61 -2.66
C GLU A 143 13.00 10.30 -3.07
N ILE A 144 13.56 9.69 -4.12
CA ILE A 144 13.23 8.31 -4.46
C ILE A 144 14.22 7.44 -3.71
N LYS A 145 13.71 6.65 -2.78
CA LYS A 145 14.53 5.70 -2.01
C LYS A 145 14.01 4.29 -2.25
N GLU A 146 14.90 3.43 -2.75
CA GLU A 146 14.68 1.99 -2.77
C GLU A 146 15.05 1.40 -1.39
N PRO A 147 14.18 0.59 -0.77
CA PRO A 147 14.50 -0.10 0.47
C PRO A 147 15.71 -1.03 0.34
N LYS A 148 16.67 -0.93 1.26
CA LYS A 148 17.79 -1.86 1.34
C LYS A 148 17.42 -3.06 2.18
N ALA A 149 16.97 -4.12 1.53
CA ALA A 149 16.69 -5.40 2.16
C ALA A 149 17.35 -6.58 1.43
N GLU A 150 17.85 -7.54 2.19
CA GLU A 150 18.36 -8.83 1.72
C GLU A 150 17.48 -9.95 2.25
N VAL A 151 17.27 -10.99 1.44
CA VAL A 151 16.43 -12.14 1.81
C VAL A 151 17.27 -13.41 1.78
N LYS A 152 17.13 -14.21 2.83
CA LYS A 152 17.70 -15.55 2.92
C LYS A 152 16.60 -16.56 3.22
N VAL A 153 16.49 -17.59 2.39
CA VAL A 153 15.65 -18.75 2.69
C VAL A 153 16.30 -19.56 3.82
N LEU A 154 15.55 -19.82 4.89
CA LEU A 154 16.02 -20.59 6.04
C LEU A 154 15.65 -22.07 5.96
N GLY A 155 14.80 -22.44 5.00
CA GLY A 155 14.24 -23.78 4.84
C GLY A 155 12.74 -23.82 5.12
N ASP A 156 12.08 -24.84 4.56
CA ASP A 156 10.67 -25.23 4.76
C ASP A 156 9.73 -24.11 5.23
N GLY A 157 9.40 -23.24 4.28
CA GLY A 157 8.38 -22.22 4.47
C GLY A 157 8.85 -20.97 5.21
N LYS A 158 10.15 -20.78 5.46
CA LYS A 158 10.67 -19.60 6.17
C LYS A 158 11.70 -18.82 5.38
N ILE A 159 11.61 -17.50 5.47
CA ILE A 159 12.66 -16.56 5.02
C ILE A 159 13.03 -15.60 6.14
N GLU A 160 14.27 -15.16 6.13
CA GLU A 160 14.78 -14.05 6.92
C GLU A 160 14.97 -12.85 5.99
N VAL A 161 14.40 -11.70 6.38
CA VAL A 161 14.58 -10.42 5.72
C VAL A 161 15.47 -9.55 6.60
N LYS A 162 16.66 -9.21 6.08
CA LYS A 162 17.63 -8.34 6.76
C LYS A 162 17.62 -6.95 6.15
N THR A 163 17.56 -5.95 7.01
CA THR A 163 17.56 -4.54 6.61
C THR A 163 18.03 -3.67 7.77
N ASP A 164 18.73 -2.59 7.45
CA ASP A 164 19.07 -1.52 8.39
C ASP A 164 18.17 -0.29 8.22
N ASP A 165 17.34 -0.26 7.17
CA ASP A 165 16.36 0.80 6.96
C ASP A 165 15.23 0.66 8.00
N LYS A 166 14.72 1.82 8.45
CA LYS A 166 13.59 1.92 9.38
C LYS A 166 12.30 2.22 8.63
N ASP A 167 11.18 2.07 9.32
CA ASP A 167 9.84 2.41 8.81
C ASP A 167 9.51 1.69 7.50
N LEU A 168 9.92 0.42 7.40
CA LEU A 168 9.58 -0.45 6.29
C LEU A 168 8.31 -1.26 6.58
N GLU A 169 7.63 -1.61 5.51
CA GLU A 169 6.58 -2.61 5.48
C GLU A 169 6.80 -3.56 4.30
N TYR A 170 6.28 -4.78 4.44
CA TYR A 170 6.34 -5.80 3.41
C TYR A 170 4.96 -6.33 3.06
N ASN A 171 4.87 -6.86 1.85
CA ASN A 171 3.70 -7.53 1.34
C ASN A 171 4.17 -8.79 0.61
N PHE A 172 3.60 -9.93 0.95
CA PHE A 172 3.91 -11.18 0.29
C PHE A 172 2.73 -11.62 -0.57
N ASN A 173 2.93 -11.82 -1.87
CA ASN A 173 1.90 -12.27 -2.81
C ASN A 173 0.60 -11.44 -2.81
N ASN A 174 0.73 -10.11 -2.70
CA ASN A 174 -0.39 -9.16 -2.72
C ASN A 174 -1.41 -9.35 -1.57
N ASN A 175 -0.94 -9.81 -0.41
CA ASN A 175 -1.72 -9.79 0.83
C ASN A 175 -1.75 -8.36 1.42
N ASP A 176 -2.14 -8.21 2.68
CA ASP A 176 -2.03 -6.92 3.36
C ASP A 176 -0.56 -6.55 3.65
N TRP A 177 -0.27 -5.25 3.64
CA TRP A 177 1.03 -4.73 4.07
C TRP A 177 1.21 -4.92 5.58
N GLN A 178 2.40 -5.36 5.99
CA GLN A 178 2.75 -5.66 7.37
C GLN A 178 4.08 -5.01 7.73
N ASP A 179 4.24 -4.64 9.00
CA ASP A 179 5.48 -4.06 9.51
C ASP A 179 6.70 -4.95 9.26
N LEU A 180 7.77 -4.34 8.74
CA LEU A 180 9.06 -4.99 8.51
C LEU A 180 10.12 -4.45 9.49
N PRO A 181 10.26 -5.05 10.69
CA PRO A 181 11.37 -4.75 11.58
C PRO A 181 12.69 -5.36 11.07
N LYS A 182 13.80 -4.94 11.66
CA LYS A 182 15.13 -5.52 11.41
C LYS A 182 15.14 -7.03 11.69
N ASN A 183 15.74 -7.81 10.79
CA ASN A 183 15.89 -9.27 10.87
C ASN A 183 14.54 -10.02 11.03
N LYS A 184 13.52 -9.61 10.29
CA LYS A 184 12.19 -10.23 10.34
C LYS A 184 12.24 -11.66 9.76
N ILE A 185 11.67 -12.61 10.50
CA ILE A 185 11.36 -13.94 9.98
C ILE A 185 9.91 -13.94 9.47
N ILE A 186 9.71 -14.40 8.24
CA ILE A 186 8.39 -14.61 7.63
C ILE A 186 8.21 -16.12 7.44
N ASP A 187 7.18 -16.68 8.07
CA ASP A 187 6.81 -18.09 8.00
C ASP A 187 5.75 -18.36 6.92
N LYS A 188 5.52 -19.64 6.62
CA LYS A 188 4.52 -20.16 5.67
C LYS A 188 4.62 -19.54 4.26
N ILE A 189 5.84 -19.29 3.80
CA ILE A 189 6.06 -18.74 2.46
C ILE A 189 5.81 -19.77 1.36
N THR A 190 5.42 -19.26 0.19
CA THR A 190 5.24 -20.02 -1.06
C THR A 190 6.13 -19.44 -2.15
N ALA A 191 6.10 -20.01 -3.36
CA ALA A 191 6.63 -19.30 -4.52
C ALA A 191 5.90 -17.97 -4.71
N GLY A 192 6.59 -16.95 -5.24
CA GLY A 192 5.99 -15.68 -5.62
C GLY A 192 6.86 -14.48 -5.28
N ASN A 193 6.24 -13.34 -5.00
CA ASN A 193 6.94 -12.06 -4.84
C ASN A 193 6.79 -11.53 -3.42
N LEU A 194 7.93 -11.16 -2.83
CA LEU A 194 8.01 -10.30 -1.66
C LEU A 194 8.22 -8.86 -2.13
N TYR A 195 7.28 -7.99 -1.77
CA TYR A 195 7.34 -6.56 -2.00
C TYR A 195 7.73 -5.87 -0.70
N ILE A 196 8.66 -4.92 -0.76
CA ILE A 196 9.12 -4.14 0.39
C ILE A 196 9.08 -2.67 0.01
N ARG A 197 8.57 -1.82 0.89
CA ARG A 197 8.55 -0.36 0.72
C ARG A 197 8.70 0.34 2.07
N PHE A 198 9.06 1.62 2.06
CA PHE A 198 8.87 2.48 3.21
C PHE A 198 7.38 2.75 3.43
N LYS A 199 6.97 2.78 4.70
CA LYS A 199 5.61 3.12 5.09
C LYS A 199 5.24 4.51 4.59
N ASN A 200 3.97 4.70 4.27
CA ASN A 200 3.43 5.98 3.79
C ASN A 200 3.59 7.14 4.79
N ASN A 201 3.88 6.85 6.07
CA ASN A 201 4.11 7.83 7.13
C ASN A 201 5.59 7.94 7.57
N SER A 202 6.53 7.39 6.81
CA SER A 202 7.98 7.44 7.11
C SER A 202 8.61 8.82 6.91
N GLY A 203 7.85 9.81 6.48
CA GLY A 203 8.37 11.11 6.07
C GLY A 203 8.99 11.09 4.68
N LEU A 204 9.02 9.94 4.01
CA LEU A 204 9.37 9.84 2.60
C LEU A 204 8.13 10.08 1.74
N ILE A 205 8.32 10.86 0.69
CA ILE A 205 7.25 11.26 -0.23
C ILE A 205 7.05 10.20 -1.32
N THR A 206 8.12 9.49 -1.70
CA THR A 206 8.08 8.41 -2.70
C THR A 206 9.02 7.28 -2.28
N SER A 207 8.43 6.14 -1.91
CA SER A 207 9.16 4.88 -1.79
C SER A 207 9.08 4.12 -3.11
N GLU A 208 10.21 3.68 -3.63
CA GLU A 208 10.17 2.58 -4.59
C GLU A 208 9.76 1.29 -3.89
N ILE A 209 9.14 0.38 -4.63
CA ILE A 209 8.82 -0.96 -4.15
C ILE A 209 9.93 -1.89 -4.60
N LYS A 210 10.74 -2.35 -3.65
CA LYS A 210 11.70 -3.42 -3.91
C LYS A 210 10.94 -4.73 -4.06
N THR A 211 11.15 -5.42 -5.18
CA THR A 211 10.53 -6.71 -5.47
C THR A 211 11.58 -7.81 -5.43
N ILE A 212 11.35 -8.84 -4.61
CA ILE A 212 12.21 -10.01 -4.48
C ILE A 212 11.40 -11.24 -4.84
N ASN A 213 11.84 -11.95 -5.88
CA ASN A 213 11.18 -13.16 -6.35
C ASN A 213 11.69 -14.38 -5.56
N ILE A 214 10.77 -15.04 -4.86
CA ILE A 214 11.01 -16.31 -4.18
C ILE A 214 10.65 -17.44 -5.15
N LYS A 215 11.67 -18.16 -5.58
CA LYS A 215 11.54 -19.29 -6.51
C LYS A 215 11.20 -20.57 -5.75
N LYS A 216 10.57 -21.50 -6.46
CA LYS A 216 10.39 -22.88 -6.03
C LYS A 216 11.21 -23.79 -6.93
N HIS A 217 11.98 -24.68 -6.33
CA HIS A 217 12.70 -25.70 -7.07
C HIS A 217 11.74 -26.70 -7.71
N ASN A 218 12.21 -27.36 -8.76
CA ASN A 218 11.44 -28.39 -9.45
C ASN A 218 12.18 -29.71 -9.38
N ILE A 219 11.40 -30.78 -9.22
CA ILE A 219 11.83 -32.16 -9.37
C ILE A 219 11.00 -32.77 -10.50
N TYR A 220 11.59 -33.67 -11.29
CA TYR A 220 10.89 -34.32 -12.40
C TYR A 220 10.78 -35.82 -12.11
N ALA A 221 9.56 -36.35 -12.00
CA ALA A 221 9.33 -37.77 -11.75
C ALA A 221 10.12 -38.70 -12.70
N ASN A 222 10.22 -38.34 -13.99
CA ASN A 222 10.89 -39.16 -15.00
C ASN A 222 12.42 -39.27 -14.84
N GLN A 223 13.04 -38.43 -14.00
CA GLN A 223 14.46 -38.54 -13.70
C GLN A 223 14.75 -39.68 -12.72
N LEU A 224 13.79 -40.01 -11.85
CA LEU A 224 13.95 -41.01 -10.80
C LEU A 224 13.69 -42.41 -11.36
N LYS A 225 14.64 -43.34 -11.18
CA LYS A 225 14.45 -44.75 -11.55
C LYS A 225 14.85 -45.66 -10.41
N VAL A 226 14.03 -46.68 -10.16
CA VAL A 226 14.27 -47.70 -9.15
C VAL A 226 14.90 -48.93 -9.79
N ILE A 227 16.04 -49.37 -9.26
CA ILE A 227 16.74 -50.59 -9.65
C ILE A 227 17.07 -51.37 -8.37
N GLY A 228 16.28 -52.42 -8.11
CA GLY A 228 16.30 -53.10 -6.82
C GLY A 228 16.00 -52.12 -5.68
N ARG A 229 16.91 -52.02 -4.69
CA ARG A 229 16.80 -51.06 -3.57
C ARG A 229 17.53 -49.73 -3.80
N THR A 230 17.91 -49.45 -5.03
CA THR A 230 18.65 -48.22 -5.38
C THR A 230 17.81 -47.33 -6.28
N ILE A 231 17.75 -46.05 -5.94
CA ILE A 231 17.17 -44.99 -6.73
C ILE A 231 18.31 -44.26 -7.44
N ILE A 232 18.23 -44.17 -8.76
CA ILE A 232 19.15 -43.38 -9.60
C ILE A 232 18.44 -42.14 -10.15
N GLY A 233 19.22 -41.15 -10.60
CA GLY A 233 18.70 -39.85 -11.03
C GLY A 233 18.45 -38.87 -9.87
N VAL A 234 19.04 -39.17 -8.71
CA VAL A 234 19.14 -38.25 -7.57
C VAL A 234 20.53 -37.62 -7.53
N ASP A 235 20.70 -36.52 -6.81
CA ASP A 235 22.00 -35.87 -6.58
C ASP A 235 22.07 -35.16 -5.23
N GLN A 236 23.15 -34.40 -5.01
CA GLN A 236 23.44 -33.68 -3.77
C GLN A 236 22.53 -32.48 -3.49
N THR A 237 21.71 -32.07 -4.46
CA THR A 237 20.70 -31.01 -4.29
C THR A 237 19.40 -31.58 -3.73
N MET A 238 19.27 -32.91 -3.67
CA MET A 238 18.05 -33.58 -3.24
C MET A 238 18.14 -34.10 -1.81
N GLU A 239 16.96 -34.32 -1.25
CA GLU A 239 16.75 -34.97 0.04
C GLU A 239 15.58 -35.94 -0.07
N TYR A 240 15.55 -36.92 0.82
CA TYR A 240 14.52 -37.94 0.85
C TYR A 240 14.03 -38.19 2.27
N LYS A 241 12.83 -38.76 2.38
CA LYS A 241 12.31 -39.28 3.64
C LYS A 241 11.44 -40.50 3.38
N LEU A 242 11.29 -41.35 4.39
CA LEU A 242 10.22 -42.35 4.37
C LEU A 242 8.88 -41.62 4.46
N LYS A 243 7.84 -42.10 3.75
CA LYS A 243 6.49 -41.57 3.85
C LYS A 243 6.06 -41.50 5.32
N ASP A 244 5.39 -40.42 5.69
CA ASP A 244 4.96 -40.09 7.06
C ASP A 244 6.09 -39.78 8.07
N SER A 245 7.36 -39.81 7.65
CA SER A 245 8.45 -39.22 8.43
C SER A 245 8.39 -37.69 8.41
N ASN A 246 8.84 -37.09 9.51
CA ASN A 246 8.99 -35.64 9.63
C ASN A 246 10.37 -35.14 9.18
N ASN A 247 11.36 -36.02 9.10
CA ASN A 247 12.75 -35.64 8.87
C ASN A 247 13.18 -35.96 7.44
N TRP A 248 13.62 -34.92 6.73
CA TRP A 248 14.32 -35.05 5.46
C TRP A 248 15.79 -35.39 5.67
N ILE A 249 16.31 -36.27 4.83
CA ILE A 249 17.69 -36.75 4.86
C ILE A 249 18.35 -36.33 3.55
N SER A 250 19.46 -35.60 3.63
CA SER A 250 20.25 -35.22 2.46
C SER A 250 20.74 -36.44 1.69
N ILE A 251 20.71 -36.35 0.36
CA ILE A 251 21.37 -37.32 -0.52
C ILE A 251 22.78 -36.80 -0.79
N ASP A 252 23.81 -37.63 -0.60
CA ASP A 252 25.21 -37.18 -0.75
C ASP A 252 25.87 -37.67 -2.05
N LYS A 253 25.15 -38.46 -2.87
CA LYS A 253 25.68 -39.13 -4.07
C LYS A 253 24.69 -39.06 -5.23
N ASN A 254 25.12 -39.45 -6.42
CA ASN A 254 24.27 -39.56 -7.62
C ASN A 254 23.33 -40.78 -7.63
N LYS A 255 23.21 -41.47 -6.48
CA LYS A 255 22.34 -42.62 -6.25
C LYS A 255 22.01 -42.71 -4.77
N LEU A 256 20.81 -43.21 -4.46
CA LEU A 256 20.33 -43.45 -3.11
C LEU A 256 20.02 -44.95 -2.95
N THR A 257 20.73 -45.64 -2.06
CA THR A 257 20.40 -47.04 -1.70
C THR A 257 19.75 -47.05 -0.34
N VAL A 258 18.54 -47.61 -0.24
CA VAL A 258 17.80 -47.70 1.03
C VAL A 258 17.98 -49.07 1.66
N SER A 259 17.93 -49.12 3.00
CA SER A 259 18.07 -50.37 3.76
C SER A 259 16.80 -51.21 3.78
N THR A 260 15.64 -50.58 3.73
CA THR A 260 14.31 -51.21 3.87
C THR A 260 13.43 -50.87 2.68
N PRO A 261 12.60 -51.82 2.19
CA PRO A 261 11.50 -51.50 1.27
C PRO A 261 10.51 -50.53 1.91
N GLY A 262 9.84 -49.74 1.08
CA GLY A 262 8.91 -48.73 1.56
C GLY A 262 8.54 -47.70 0.51
N THR A 263 7.67 -46.78 0.90
CA THR A 263 7.33 -45.60 0.11
C THR A 263 8.18 -44.43 0.59
N TYR A 264 8.93 -43.82 -0.33
CA TYR A 264 9.81 -42.70 -0.08
C TYR A 264 9.29 -41.45 -0.80
N GLU A 265 9.48 -40.30 -0.16
CA GLU A 265 9.31 -38.99 -0.78
C GLU A 265 10.69 -38.42 -1.07
N ILE A 266 10.89 -37.88 -2.28
CA ILE A 266 12.14 -37.26 -2.71
C ILE A 266 11.84 -35.85 -3.23
N ARG A 267 12.63 -34.86 -2.83
CA ARG A 267 12.50 -33.48 -3.32
C ARG A 267 13.86 -32.83 -3.50
N VAL A 268 13.91 -31.73 -4.24
CA VAL A 268 15.06 -30.81 -4.24
C VAL A 268 14.98 -29.96 -2.97
N LYS A 269 16.09 -29.90 -2.23
CA LYS A 269 16.18 -29.15 -0.96
C LYS A 269 16.14 -27.64 -1.21
N SER A 270 15.68 -26.87 -0.23
CA SER A 270 15.75 -25.42 -0.28
C SER A 270 17.20 -24.92 -0.34
N THR A 271 17.41 -23.82 -1.04
CA THR A 271 18.69 -23.10 -1.14
C THR A 271 18.47 -21.63 -0.80
N ASN A 272 19.53 -20.83 -0.70
CA ASN A 272 19.39 -19.39 -0.39
C ASN A 272 18.50 -18.64 -1.39
N ASP A 273 18.38 -19.13 -2.63
CA ASP A 273 17.65 -18.53 -3.74
C ASP A 273 16.26 -19.15 -4.01
N GLY A 274 15.84 -20.19 -3.27
CA GLY A 274 14.55 -20.82 -3.50
C GLY A 274 14.12 -21.83 -2.44
N ILE A 275 12.79 -22.01 -2.32
CA ILE A 275 12.21 -23.05 -1.47
C ILE A 275 12.30 -24.42 -2.13
N SER A 276 12.19 -25.46 -1.29
CA SER A 276 12.17 -26.86 -1.72
C SER A 276 11.09 -27.12 -2.78
N SER A 277 11.34 -28.12 -3.64
CA SER A 277 10.32 -28.57 -4.59
C SER A 277 9.16 -29.28 -3.89
N ASP A 278 8.09 -29.55 -4.64
CA ASP A 278 7.18 -30.63 -4.24
C ASP A 278 7.94 -31.96 -4.18
N SER A 279 7.39 -32.92 -3.43
CA SER A 279 7.98 -34.25 -3.35
C SER A 279 7.42 -35.19 -4.40
N GLU A 280 8.30 -36.01 -4.96
CA GLU A 280 7.96 -37.17 -5.79
C GLU A 280 7.89 -38.43 -4.93
N ILE A 281 6.91 -39.27 -5.21
CA ILE A 281 6.70 -40.52 -4.50
C ILE A 281 7.39 -41.67 -5.24
N VAL A 282 8.26 -42.38 -4.54
CA VAL A 282 8.97 -43.56 -5.06
C VAL A 282 8.66 -44.76 -4.19
N VAL A 283 8.23 -45.87 -4.80
CA VAL A 283 7.94 -47.13 -4.10
C VAL A 283 9.07 -48.13 -4.35
N ILE A 284 9.63 -48.68 -3.28
CA ILE A 284 10.64 -49.75 -3.31
C ILE A 284 10.03 -51.02 -2.71
N HIS A 285 10.09 -52.11 -3.46
CA HIS A 285 9.61 -53.44 -3.09
C HIS A 285 10.73 -54.34 -2.57
#